data_AF-O74909-F1
#
_entry.id   AF-O74909-F1
#
_cell.length_a   1.000
_cell.length_b   1.000
_cell.length_c   1.000
_cell.angle_alpha   90.00
_cell.angle_beta   90.00
_cell.angle_gamma   90.00
#
_symmetry.space_group_name_H-M   'P 1'
#
loop_
_entity.id
_entity.type
_entity.pdbx_description
1 polymer ?
#
loop_
_entity_poly.entity_id
_entity_poly.type
_entity_poly.pdbx_seq_one_letter_code
_entity_poly.pdbx_strand_id
1 'polypeptide(L)'
;MPNTESELNEEFSNEFNIPPPTESSSKEGNRFLNDFRVEFEKRRIEARNRILESEGRALENKTHLNEEEIRTNERVKRFQRRVDEWTALEIERESQVQPPLWYQRDREEQNRTLNFLMSGMADLQRTINTMQGTMNTMQGTMNTMQENMINFTNKVNTLDMRSVRAENRDLRKGAYVISPVPFINGNNPDPDLPPITSVQDVDRLSRSQCSRYLQGYGVTFHVNETIGMKKKLASAVGLSAEYDREYPFSGFPN
;
A
#
# COMPACT_ATOMS: atom_id res chain seq x y z
N MET A 1 52.93 -31.22 1.41
CA MET A 1 51.82 -30.43 1.98
C MET A 1 50.55 -31.27 1.82
N PRO A 2 50.25 -32.14 2.79
CA PRO A 2 49.05 -32.95 2.81
C PRO A 2 47.92 -32.23 3.56
N ASN A 3 46.76 -32.04 2.94
CA ASN A 3 45.42 -32.31 3.51
C ASN A 3 44.27 -31.86 2.58
N THR A 4 44.40 -32.00 1.26
CA THR A 4 43.33 -31.65 0.30
C THR A 4 42.02 -32.42 0.56
N GLU A 5 42.08 -33.66 1.07
CA GLU A 5 40.87 -34.41 1.45
C GLU A 5 40.17 -33.85 2.69
N SER A 6 40.92 -33.31 3.67
CA SER A 6 40.33 -32.75 4.89
C SER A 6 39.61 -31.43 4.61
N GLU A 7 40.18 -30.58 3.75
CA GLU A 7 39.56 -29.30 3.36
C GLU A 7 38.29 -29.52 2.52
N LEU A 8 38.31 -30.48 1.58
CA LEU A 8 37.12 -30.85 0.81
C LEU A 8 36.02 -31.43 1.72
N ASN A 9 36.37 -32.26 2.72
CA ASN A 9 35.37 -32.82 3.62
C ASN A 9 34.68 -31.77 4.50
N GLU A 10 35.39 -30.70 4.89
CA GLU A 10 34.81 -29.62 5.69
C GLU A 10 33.91 -28.71 4.84
N GLU A 11 34.36 -28.32 3.64
CA GLU A 11 33.60 -27.44 2.74
C GLU A 11 32.33 -28.10 2.17
N PHE A 12 32.41 -29.39 1.85
CA PHE A 12 31.30 -30.16 1.27
C PHE A 12 30.50 -30.96 2.32
N SER A 13 30.75 -30.73 3.61
CA SER A 13 29.94 -31.29 4.69
C SER A 13 28.50 -30.79 4.58
N ASN A 14 27.54 -31.71 4.65
CA ASN A 14 26.13 -31.37 4.44
C ASN A 14 25.22 -32.24 5.30
N GLU A 15 24.04 -31.72 5.61
CA GLU A 15 23.01 -32.41 6.40
C GLU A 15 22.26 -33.51 5.63
N PHE A 16 22.54 -33.68 4.34
CA PHE A 16 21.89 -34.66 3.47
C PHE A 16 22.69 -35.97 3.34
N ASN A 17 23.81 -36.11 4.08
CA ASN A 17 24.76 -37.22 3.97
C ASN A 17 25.26 -37.48 2.54
N ILE A 18 25.30 -36.44 1.70
CA ILE A 18 25.80 -36.56 0.33
C ILE A 18 27.33 -36.67 0.41
N PRO A 19 27.95 -37.69 -0.21
CA PRO A 19 29.39 -37.85 -0.17
C PRO A 19 30.09 -36.66 -0.83
N PRO A 20 31.12 -36.08 -0.19
CA PRO A 20 31.86 -34.97 -0.76
C PRO A 20 32.58 -35.38 -2.07
N PRO A 21 32.96 -34.41 -2.91
CA PRO A 21 33.80 -34.66 -4.09
C PRO A 21 35.07 -35.43 -3.71
N THR A 22 35.36 -36.56 -4.37
CA THR A 22 36.59 -37.33 -4.09
C THR A 22 37.83 -36.68 -4.68
N GLU A 23 37.64 -35.83 -5.70
CA GLU A 23 38.70 -35.13 -6.40
C GLU A 23 38.26 -33.69 -6.66
N SER A 24 39.22 -32.75 -6.66
CA SER A 24 39.00 -31.36 -7.06
C SER A 24 38.80 -31.24 -8.57
N SER A 25 37.71 -31.83 -9.10
CA SER A 25 37.34 -31.82 -10.51
C SER A 25 35.95 -31.21 -10.72
N SER A 26 35.76 -30.52 -11.85
CA SER A 26 34.45 -29.94 -12.21
C SER A 26 33.35 -31.01 -12.31
N LYS A 27 33.70 -32.23 -12.74
CA LYS A 27 32.74 -33.34 -12.83
C LYS A 27 32.22 -33.75 -11.44
N GLU A 28 33.11 -33.94 -10.48
CA GLU A 28 32.78 -34.30 -9.10
C GLU A 28 32.02 -33.17 -8.39
N GLY A 29 32.47 -31.92 -8.55
CA GLY A 29 31.78 -30.75 -8.01
C GLY A 29 30.36 -30.60 -8.56
N ASN A 30 30.15 -30.83 -9.86
CA ASN A 30 28.81 -30.80 -10.45
C ASN A 30 27.94 -31.97 -10.02
N ARG A 31 28.50 -33.18 -9.83
CA ARG A 31 27.78 -34.33 -9.26
C ARG A 31 27.23 -33.97 -7.88
N PHE A 32 28.13 -33.53 -6.98
CA PHE A 32 27.75 -33.12 -5.62
C PHE A 32 26.69 -32.02 -5.64
N LEU A 33 26.87 -30.97 -6.45
CA LEU A 33 25.93 -29.86 -6.52
C LEU A 33 24.54 -30.30 -6.99
N ASN A 34 24.46 -31.21 -7.97
CA ASN A 34 23.20 -31.75 -8.44
C ASN A 34 22.53 -32.62 -7.39
N ASP A 35 23.27 -33.53 -6.76
CA ASP A 35 22.76 -34.39 -5.69
C ASP A 35 22.26 -33.53 -4.50
N PHE A 36 23.01 -32.49 -4.14
CA PHE A 36 22.65 -31.54 -3.08
C PHE A 36 21.37 -30.79 -3.42
N ARG A 37 21.23 -30.30 -4.65
CA ARG A 37 19.99 -29.65 -5.10
C ARG A 37 18.79 -30.60 -5.05
N VAL A 38 18.96 -31.84 -5.46
CA VAL A 38 17.88 -32.85 -5.46
C VAL A 38 17.43 -33.15 -4.02
N GLU A 39 18.35 -33.43 -3.11
CA GLU A 39 18.00 -33.73 -1.70
C GLU A 39 17.48 -32.50 -0.95
N PHE A 40 18.00 -31.30 -1.24
CA PHE A 40 17.45 -30.05 -0.70
C PHE A 40 15.99 -29.85 -1.14
N GLU A 41 15.71 -30.03 -2.43
CA GLU A 41 14.35 -29.92 -2.97
C GLU A 41 13.41 -30.99 -2.41
N LYS A 42 13.88 -32.23 -2.28
CA LYS A 42 13.14 -33.31 -1.66
C LYS A 42 12.77 -32.99 -0.21
N ARG A 43 13.73 -32.53 0.61
CA ARG A 43 13.46 -32.13 2.00
C ARG A 43 12.50 -30.94 2.08
N ARG A 44 12.58 -30.00 1.14
CA ARG A 44 11.64 -28.88 1.02
C ARG A 44 10.22 -29.36 0.72
N ILE A 45 10.06 -30.33 -0.18
CA ILE A 45 8.77 -30.94 -0.50
C ILE A 45 8.22 -31.73 0.69
N GLU A 46 9.06 -32.53 1.37
CA GLU A 46 8.65 -33.28 2.57
C GLU A 46 8.23 -32.36 3.73
N ALA A 47 8.91 -31.23 3.92
CA ALA A 47 8.51 -30.23 4.90
C ALA A 47 7.14 -29.62 4.55
N ARG A 48 6.91 -29.31 3.27
CA ARG A 48 5.62 -28.79 2.79
C ARG A 48 4.49 -29.81 2.95
N ASN A 49 4.73 -31.08 2.62
CA ASN A 49 3.74 -32.14 2.78
C ASN A 49 3.36 -32.34 4.26
N ARG A 50 4.34 -32.28 5.18
CA ARG A 50 4.07 -32.33 6.62
C ARG A 50 3.17 -31.18 7.10
N ILE A 51 3.39 -29.97 6.58
CA ILE A 51 2.53 -28.81 6.88
C ILE A 51 1.12 -29.07 6.37
N LEU A 52 0.96 -29.47 5.11
CA LEU A 52 -0.36 -29.73 4.50
C LEU A 52 -1.13 -30.84 5.24
N GLU A 53 -0.46 -31.91 5.67
CA GLU A 53 -1.08 -32.95 6.48
C GLU A 53 -1.50 -32.43 7.87
N SER A 54 -0.70 -31.55 8.48
CA SER A 54 -1.05 -30.94 9.76
C SER A 54 -2.24 -29.99 9.64
N GLU A 55 -2.34 -29.23 8.54
CA GLU A 55 -3.48 -28.39 8.22
C GLU A 55 -4.72 -29.23 7.93
N GLY A 56 -4.59 -30.32 7.17
CA GLY A 56 -5.67 -31.27 6.91
C GLY A 56 -6.25 -31.86 8.20
N ARG A 57 -5.38 -32.34 9.11
CA ARG A 57 -5.79 -32.83 10.44
C ARG A 57 -6.44 -31.74 11.30
N ALA A 58 -5.94 -30.50 11.24
CA ALA A 58 -6.53 -29.37 11.95
C ALA A 58 -7.93 -29.03 11.43
N LEU A 59 -8.14 -29.10 10.11
CA LEU A 59 -9.43 -28.88 9.49
C LEU A 59 -10.44 -29.97 9.86
N GLU A 60 -10.01 -31.23 9.84
CA GLU A 60 -10.82 -32.40 10.24
C GLU A 60 -11.22 -32.32 11.73
N ASN A 61 -10.29 -31.96 12.61
CA ASN A 61 -10.59 -31.71 14.02
C ASN A 61 -11.59 -30.56 14.21
N LYS A 62 -11.46 -29.48 13.45
CA LYS A 62 -12.40 -28.34 13.50
C LYS A 62 -13.79 -28.76 13.03
N THR A 63 -13.91 -29.59 11.99
CA THR A 63 -15.20 -30.13 11.55
C THR A 63 -15.83 -31.04 12.61
N HIS A 64 -15.04 -31.91 13.25
CA HIS A 64 -15.55 -32.78 14.32
C HIS A 64 -16.04 -31.97 15.54
N LEU A 65 -15.30 -30.93 15.93
CA LEU A 65 -15.71 -30.02 17.03
C LEU A 65 -17.01 -29.29 16.69
N ASN A 66 -17.17 -28.80 15.47
CA ASN A 66 -18.42 -28.17 15.02
C ASN A 66 -19.59 -29.16 15.05
N GLU A 67 -19.40 -30.41 14.63
CA GLU A 67 -20.44 -31.45 14.70
C GLU A 67 -20.83 -31.81 16.13
N GLU A 68 -19.86 -31.87 17.05
CA GLU A 68 -20.11 -32.07 18.48
C GLU A 68 -20.86 -30.89 19.10
N GLU A 69 -20.50 -29.65 18.73
CA GLU A 69 -21.19 -28.44 19.15
C GLU A 69 -22.65 -28.44 18.67
N ILE A 70 -22.89 -28.79 17.40
CA ILE A 70 -24.25 -28.92 16.84
C ILE A 70 -25.06 -29.96 17.63
N ARG A 71 -24.51 -31.16 17.85
CA ARG A 71 -25.18 -32.23 18.63
C ARG A 71 -25.48 -31.79 20.06
N THR A 72 -24.57 -31.06 20.69
CA THR A 72 -24.74 -30.55 22.05
C THR A 72 -25.82 -29.48 22.10
N ASN A 73 -25.80 -28.52 21.17
CA ASN A 73 -26.81 -27.48 21.04
C ASN A 73 -28.21 -28.06 20.78
N GLU A 74 -28.32 -29.13 19.98
CA GLU A 74 -29.58 -29.84 19.79
C GLU A 74 -30.09 -30.52 21.07
N ARG A 75 -29.19 -31.13 21.86
CA ARG A 75 -29.54 -31.71 23.17
C ARG A 75 -30.04 -30.64 24.13
N VAL A 76 -29.34 -29.51 24.22
CA VAL A 76 -29.73 -28.37 25.04
C VAL A 76 -31.12 -27.87 24.64
N LYS A 77 -31.38 -27.69 23.33
CA LYS A 77 -32.71 -27.30 22.83
C LYS A 77 -33.81 -28.32 23.18
N ARG A 78 -33.52 -29.62 23.19
CA ARG A 78 -34.48 -30.65 23.62
C ARG A 78 -34.76 -30.57 25.12
N PHE A 79 -33.74 -30.34 25.94
CA PHE A 79 -33.91 -30.15 27.37
C PHE A 79 -34.70 -28.88 27.68
N GLN A 80 -34.38 -27.77 27.02
CA GLN A 80 -35.10 -26.51 27.18
C GLN A 80 -36.58 -26.69 26.88
N ARG A 81 -36.93 -27.34 25.76
CA ARG A 81 -38.34 -27.65 25.44
C ARG A 81 -39.05 -28.45 26.54
N ARG A 82 -38.39 -29.47 27.11
CA ARG A 82 -38.98 -30.23 28.22
C ARG A 82 -39.17 -29.40 29.48
N VAL A 83 -38.21 -28.53 29.79
CA VAL A 83 -38.32 -27.60 30.92
C VAL A 83 -39.46 -26.61 30.69
N ASP A 84 -39.60 -26.08 29.48
CA ASP A 84 -40.69 -25.17 29.11
C ASP A 84 -42.05 -25.87 29.22
N GLU A 85 -42.16 -27.13 28.74
CA GLU A 85 -43.37 -27.96 28.89
C GLU A 85 -43.74 -28.19 30.36
N TRP A 86 -42.77 -28.54 31.22
CA TRP A 86 -43.02 -28.73 32.65
C TRP A 86 -43.41 -27.43 33.34
N THR A 87 -42.78 -26.32 32.95
CA THR A 87 -43.10 -24.99 33.48
C THR A 87 -44.52 -24.60 33.10
N ALA A 88 -44.95 -24.88 31.86
CA ALA A 88 -46.32 -24.63 31.42
C ALA A 88 -47.33 -25.49 32.20
N LEU A 89 -47.05 -26.77 32.44
CA LEU A 89 -47.91 -27.65 33.24
C LEU A 89 -47.99 -27.21 34.71
N GLU A 90 -46.88 -26.75 35.28
CA GLU A 90 -46.87 -26.23 36.65
C GLU A 90 -47.65 -24.91 36.74
N ILE A 91 -47.49 -24.01 35.76
CA ILE A 91 -48.29 -22.78 35.67
C ILE A 91 -49.78 -23.10 35.51
N GLU A 92 -50.18 -24.08 34.70
CA GLU A 92 -51.58 -24.48 34.58
C GLU A 92 -52.13 -24.97 35.93
N ARG A 93 -51.33 -25.77 36.66
CA ARG A 93 -51.69 -26.28 37.99
C ARG A 93 -51.75 -25.17 39.05
N GLU A 94 -50.83 -24.22 39.00
CA GLU A 94 -50.75 -23.07 39.89
C GLU A 94 -51.68 -21.92 39.49
N SER A 95 -52.21 -21.87 38.26
CA SER A 95 -53.12 -20.81 37.79
C SER A 95 -54.42 -20.71 38.59
N GLN A 96 -54.73 -21.71 39.43
CA GLN A 96 -55.80 -21.62 40.42
C GLN A 96 -55.43 -20.83 41.69
N VAL A 97 -54.17 -20.42 41.84
CA VAL A 97 -53.65 -19.70 43.01
C VAL A 97 -52.88 -18.49 42.52
N GLN A 98 -53.37 -17.31 42.91
CA GLN A 98 -52.70 -16.04 42.62
C GLN A 98 -51.25 -16.09 43.13
N PRO A 99 -50.25 -15.67 42.32
CA PRO A 99 -48.86 -15.77 42.72
C PRO A 99 -48.60 -14.94 43.98
N PRO A 100 -47.77 -15.42 44.92
CA PRO A 100 -47.43 -14.70 46.14
C PRO A 100 -46.92 -13.28 45.86
N LEU A 101 -47.24 -12.33 46.74
CA LEU A 101 -46.87 -10.91 46.57
C LEU A 101 -45.36 -10.68 46.44
N TRP A 102 -44.51 -11.50 47.07
CA TRP A 102 -43.06 -11.37 46.96
C TRP A 102 -42.57 -11.60 45.52
N TYR A 103 -43.18 -12.54 44.80
CA TYR A 103 -42.85 -12.85 43.41
C TYR A 103 -43.22 -11.71 42.47
N GLN A 104 -44.39 -11.09 42.72
CA GLN A 104 -44.83 -9.92 41.96
C GLN A 104 -43.87 -8.73 42.15
N ARG A 105 -43.41 -8.48 43.40
CA ARG A 105 -42.43 -7.44 43.70
C ARG A 105 -41.08 -7.68 43.03
N ASP A 106 -40.56 -8.90 43.12
CA ASP A 106 -39.27 -9.26 42.50
C ASP A 106 -39.33 -9.07 40.98
N ARG A 107 -40.43 -9.49 40.34
CA ARG A 107 -40.66 -9.28 38.91
C ARG A 107 -40.77 -7.80 38.53
N GLU A 108 -41.41 -6.98 39.35
CA GLU A 108 -41.47 -5.52 39.16
C GLU A 108 -40.08 -4.88 39.25
N GLU A 109 -39.24 -5.31 40.19
CA GLU A 109 -37.88 -4.82 40.37
C GLU A 109 -36.96 -5.23 39.20
N GLN A 110 -37.07 -6.47 38.75
CA GLN A 110 -36.38 -6.94 37.53
C GLN A 110 -36.80 -6.12 36.30
N ASN A 111 -38.10 -5.87 36.13
CA ASN A 111 -38.61 -5.04 35.03
C ASN A 111 -38.10 -3.59 35.11
N ARG A 112 -38.02 -3.00 36.31
CA ARG A 112 -37.44 -1.66 36.49
C ARG A 112 -35.97 -1.63 36.10
N THR A 113 -35.21 -2.63 36.54
CA THR A 113 -33.78 -2.76 36.22
C THR A 113 -33.56 -2.94 34.71
N LEU A 114 -34.35 -3.80 34.08
CA LEU A 114 -34.29 -4.04 32.64
C LEU A 114 -34.67 -2.78 31.85
N ASN A 115 -35.71 -2.05 32.25
CA ASN A 115 -36.10 -0.80 31.61
C ASN A 115 -35.02 0.28 31.75
N PHE A 116 -34.37 0.37 32.92
CA PHE A 116 -33.24 1.28 33.13
C PHE A 116 -32.06 0.95 32.19
N LEU A 117 -31.69 -0.33 32.08
CA LEU A 117 -30.64 -0.80 31.17
C LEU A 117 -30.99 -0.52 29.70
N MET A 118 -32.24 -0.81 29.27
CA MET A 118 -32.68 -0.54 27.90
C MET A 118 -32.64 0.96 27.56
N SER A 119 -33.03 1.83 28.50
CA SER A 119 -32.90 3.28 28.33
C SER A 119 -31.44 3.70 28.17
N GLY A 120 -30.55 3.18 29.03
CA GLY A 120 -29.11 3.46 28.93
C GLY A 120 -28.51 2.99 27.60
N MET A 121 -28.90 1.82 27.11
CA MET A 121 -28.48 1.33 25.79
C MET A 121 -29.00 2.21 24.65
N ALA A 122 -30.24 2.69 24.72
CA ALA A 122 -30.80 3.59 23.72
C ALA A 122 -30.03 4.93 23.65
N ASP A 123 -29.63 5.47 24.80
CA ASP A 123 -28.84 6.71 24.86
C ASP A 123 -27.40 6.51 24.36
N LEU A 124 -26.77 5.37 24.69
CA LEU A 124 -25.46 5.00 24.14
C LEU A 124 -25.53 4.83 22.62
N GLN A 125 -26.55 4.16 22.11
CA GLN A 125 -26.72 3.97 20.67
C GLN A 125 -26.92 5.33 19.96
N ARG A 126 -27.70 6.24 20.54
CA ARG A 126 -27.86 7.60 20.02
C ARG A 126 -26.51 8.33 19.97
N THR A 127 -25.73 8.24 21.05
CA THR A 127 -24.41 8.86 21.15
C THR A 127 -23.43 8.31 20.10
N ILE A 128 -23.41 6.98 19.90
CA ILE A 128 -22.60 6.32 18.86
C ILE A 128 -22.99 6.82 17.48
N ASN A 129 -24.28 6.88 17.16
CA ASN A 129 -24.78 7.34 15.87
C ASN A 129 -24.39 8.81 15.61
N THR A 130 -24.49 9.67 16.64
CA THR A 130 -24.05 11.07 16.54
C THR A 130 -22.54 11.16 16.29
N MET A 131 -21.71 10.43 17.04
CA MET A 131 -20.26 10.42 16.84
C MET A 131 -19.87 9.93 15.44
N GLN A 132 -20.52 8.87 14.95
CA GLN A 132 -20.30 8.37 13.59
C GLN A 132 -20.65 9.43 12.54
N GLY A 133 -21.76 10.15 12.71
CA GLY A 133 -22.13 11.27 11.85
C GLY A 133 -21.07 12.36 11.84
N THR A 134 -20.61 12.81 13.01
CA THR A 134 -19.56 13.84 13.13
C THR A 134 -18.24 13.39 12.50
N MET A 135 -17.82 12.14 12.71
CA MET A 135 -16.60 11.60 12.10
C MET A 135 -16.68 11.58 10.57
N ASN A 136 -17.82 11.16 10.01
CA ASN A 136 -18.02 11.18 8.56
C ASN A 136 -17.95 12.60 7.98
N THR A 137 -18.54 13.59 8.66
CA THR A 137 -18.44 14.99 8.26
C THR A 137 -17.00 15.49 8.32
N MET A 138 -16.28 15.22 9.42
CA MET A 138 -14.88 15.61 9.55
C MET A 138 -14.00 14.97 8.47
N GLN A 139 -14.20 13.68 8.17
CA GLN A 139 -13.48 13.00 7.11
C GLN A 139 -13.72 13.65 5.75
N GLY A 140 -14.96 14.01 5.45
CA GLY A 140 -15.31 14.76 4.24
C GLY A 140 -14.60 16.11 4.17
N THR A 141 -14.63 16.90 5.26
CA THR A 141 -13.95 18.19 5.34
C THR A 141 -12.43 18.06 5.18
N MET A 142 -11.80 17.06 5.80
CA MET A 142 -10.36 16.81 5.65
C MET A 142 -9.98 16.47 4.22
N ASN A 143 -10.76 15.62 3.54
CA ASN A 143 -10.51 15.25 2.15
C ASN A 143 -10.59 16.49 1.23
N THR A 144 -11.63 17.33 1.41
CA THR A 144 -11.76 18.59 0.66
C THR A 144 -10.61 19.56 0.96
N MET A 145 -10.18 19.66 2.22
CA MET A 145 -9.05 20.51 2.59
C MET A 145 -7.75 20.01 1.94
N GLN A 146 -7.51 18.71 1.92
CA GLN A 146 -6.35 18.10 1.29
C GLN A 146 -6.31 18.38 -0.23
N GLU A 147 -7.43 18.22 -0.92
CA GLU A 147 -7.55 18.55 -2.35
C GLU A 147 -7.30 20.05 -2.61
N ASN A 148 -7.88 20.92 -1.78
CA ASN A 148 -7.66 22.36 -1.88
C ASN A 148 -6.20 22.75 -1.65
N MET A 149 -5.51 22.11 -0.71
CA MET A 149 -4.08 22.32 -0.49
C MET A 149 -3.24 21.88 -1.68
N ILE A 150 -3.51 20.70 -2.27
CA ILE A 150 -2.81 20.24 -3.49
C ILE A 150 -3.00 21.24 -4.63
N ASN A 151 -4.24 21.68 -4.85
CA ASN A 151 -4.57 22.67 -5.87
C ASN A 151 -3.90 24.03 -5.62
N PHE A 152 -3.82 24.45 -4.35
CA PHE A 152 -3.13 25.68 -3.97
C PHE A 152 -1.63 25.59 -4.22
N THR A 153 -0.98 24.50 -3.78
CA THR A 153 0.45 24.24 -4.03
C THR A 153 0.76 24.26 -5.53
N ASN A 154 -0.05 23.60 -6.35
CA ASN A 154 0.12 23.61 -7.81
C ASN A 154 -0.01 25.00 -8.41
N LYS A 155 -0.94 25.83 -7.91
CA LYS A 155 -1.09 27.22 -8.35
C LYS A 155 0.11 28.08 -7.94
N VAL A 156 0.60 27.93 -6.71
CA VAL A 156 1.79 28.64 -6.23
C VAL A 156 3.01 28.27 -7.07
N ASN A 157 3.25 26.98 -7.32
CA ASN A 157 4.36 26.52 -8.16
C ASN A 157 4.26 27.08 -9.59
N THR A 158 3.04 27.12 -10.15
CA THR A 158 2.81 27.71 -11.47
C THR A 158 3.09 29.22 -11.49
N LEU A 159 2.74 29.94 -10.43
CA LEU A 159 3.02 31.37 -10.28
C LEU A 159 4.52 31.63 -10.15
N ASP A 160 5.22 30.84 -9.35
CA ASP A 160 6.67 30.95 -9.15
C ASP A 160 7.42 30.73 -10.48
N MET A 161 7.12 29.63 -11.18
CA MET A 161 7.66 29.37 -12.53
C MET A 161 7.37 30.52 -13.51
N ARG A 162 6.15 31.08 -13.50
CA ARG A 162 5.81 32.23 -14.37
C ARG A 162 6.55 33.49 -13.98
N SER A 163 6.78 33.72 -12.69
CA SER A 163 7.51 34.87 -12.16
C SER A 163 8.96 34.84 -12.63
N VAL A 164 9.66 33.73 -12.42
CA VAL A 164 11.05 33.56 -12.87
C VAL A 164 11.16 33.66 -14.38
N ARG A 165 10.20 33.10 -15.14
CA ARG A 165 10.16 33.27 -16.59
C ARG A 165 10.01 34.72 -17.02
N ALA A 166 9.17 35.50 -16.34
CA ALA A 166 8.97 36.92 -16.66
C ALA A 166 10.25 37.71 -16.38
N GLU A 167 10.88 37.48 -15.23
CA GLU A 167 12.17 38.05 -14.88
C GLU A 167 13.25 37.69 -15.91
N ASN A 168 13.33 36.42 -16.32
CA ASN A 168 14.26 35.97 -17.35
C ASN A 168 14.07 36.72 -18.67
N ARG A 169 12.84 37.03 -19.08
CA ARG A 169 12.60 37.83 -20.29
C ARG A 169 13.17 39.24 -20.15
N ASP A 170 13.02 39.85 -18.98
CA ASP A 170 13.54 41.19 -18.72
C ASP A 170 15.07 41.19 -18.63
N LEU A 171 15.68 40.17 -18.00
CA LEU A 171 17.12 39.94 -18.00
C LEU A 171 17.67 39.83 -19.43
N ARG A 172 16.99 39.07 -20.31
CA ARG A 172 17.42 38.92 -21.72
C ARG A 172 17.33 40.21 -22.54
N LYS A 173 16.38 41.11 -22.24
CA LYS A 173 16.37 42.46 -22.86
C LYS A 173 17.64 43.25 -22.52
N GLY A 174 18.18 43.07 -21.31
CA GLY A 174 19.46 43.64 -20.88
C GLY A 174 20.69 42.82 -21.25
N ALA A 175 20.55 41.77 -22.07
CA ALA A 175 21.62 40.82 -22.40
C ALA A 175 22.27 40.11 -21.20
N TYR A 176 21.56 40.01 -20.08
CA TYR A 176 22.01 39.26 -18.90
C TYR A 176 21.74 37.75 -19.06
N VAL A 177 22.45 36.96 -18.25
CA VAL A 177 22.18 35.52 -18.10
C VAL A 177 20.86 35.31 -17.35
N ILE A 178 20.14 34.24 -17.67
CA ILE A 178 18.87 33.92 -17.00
C ILE A 178 19.08 33.09 -15.73
N SER A 179 18.12 33.18 -14.83
CA SER A 179 18.02 32.31 -13.66
C SER A 179 17.38 30.96 -14.03
N PRO A 180 17.74 29.87 -13.34
CA PRO A 180 17.06 28.57 -13.50
C PRO A 180 15.56 28.69 -13.23
N VAL A 181 14.75 28.18 -14.14
CA VAL A 181 13.29 28.17 -13.97
C VAL A 181 12.88 26.87 -13.24
N PRO A 182 12.13 26.96 -12.13
CA PRO A 182 11.63 25.76 -11.46
C PRO A 182 10.59 25.03 -12.33
N PHE A 183 10.52 23.71 -12.17
CA PHE A 183 9.49 22.88 -12.78
C PHE A 183 8.10 23.17 -12.22
N ILE A 184 7.05 22.70 -12.91
CA ILE A 184 5.65 22.94 -12.53
C ILE A 184 5.28 22.34 -11.17
N ASN A 185 6.07 21.37 -10.69
CA ASN A 185 5.95 20.78 -9.36
C ASN A 185 6.67 21.58 -8.25
N GLY A 186 7.27 22.73 -8.58
CA GLY A 186 8.00 23.61 -7.66
C GLY A 186 9.45 23.18 -7.40
N ASN A 187 9.89 22.03 -7.92
CA ASN A 187 11.27 21.60 -7.76
C ASN A 187 12.16 22.30 -8.80
N ASN A 188 13.44 22.48 -8.46
CA ASN A 188 14.44 22.83 -9.46
C ASN A 188 14.58 21.68 -10.49
N PRO A 189 15.05 21.98 -11.71
CA PRO A 189 15.41 20.94 -12.67
C PRO A 189 16.34 19.89 -12.05
N ASP A 190 16.16 18.64 -12.49
CA ASP A 190 16.92 17.51 -11.96
C ASP A 190 18.43 17.77 -12.00
N PRO A 191 19.20 17.38 -10.96
CA PRO A 191 20.62 17.75 -10.85
C PRO A 191 21.51 17.13 -11.93
N ASP A 192 21.03 16.12 -12.65
CA ASP A 192 21.71 15.49 -13.79
C ASP A 192 21.41 16.17 -15.14
N LEU A 193 20.51 17.15 -15.16
CA LEU A 193 20.26 17.98 -16.35
C LEU A 193 21.25 19.14 -16.40
N PRO A 194 21.86 19.41 -17.57
CA PRO A 194 22.78 20.54 -17.72
C PRO A 194 21.99 21.86 -17.59
N PRO A 195 22.54 22.88 -16.89
CA PRO A 195 21.84 24.13 -16.66
C PRO A 195 21.62 24.89 -17.98
N ILE A 196 20.47 25.56 -18.09
CA ILE A 196 20.12 26.38 -19.26
C ILE A 196 20.29 27.85 -18.90
N THR A 197 21.28 28.51 -19.48
CA THR A 197 21.52 29.96 -19.32
C THR A 197 21.40 30.74 -20.63
N SER A 198 21.43 30.04 -21.76
CA SER A 198 21.45 30.60 -23.11
C SER A 198 20.79 29.68 -24.13
N VAL A 199 20.52 30.19 -25.34
CA VAL A 199 20.00 29.37 -26.46
C VAL A 199 21.02 28.33 -26.93
N GLN A 200 22.32 28.58 -26.78
CA GLN A 200 23.38 27.64 -27.08
C GLN A 200 23.32 26.42 -26.12
N ASP A 201 22.97 26.64 -24.85
CA ASP A 201 22.80 25.55 -23.89
C ASP A 201 21.63 24.66 -24.28
N VAL A 202 20.50 25.27 -24.68
CA VAL A 202 19.34 24.54 -25.22
C VAL A 202 19.72 23.74 -26.46
N ASP A 203 20.57 24.31 -27.33
CA ASP A 203 20.98 23.66 -28.57
C ASP A 203 21.90 22.45 -28.36
N ARG A 204 22.67 22.43 -27.26
CA ARG A 204 23.55 21.32 -26.88
C ARG A 204 22.83 20.15 -26.21
N LEU A 205 21.55 20.30 -25.85
CA LEU A 205 20.79 19.26 -25.18
C LEU A 205 20.57 18.05 -26.09
N SER A 206 20.71 16.86 -25.52
CA SER A 206 20.20 15.63 -26.15
C SER A 206 18.67 15.63 -26.18
N ARG A 207 18.09 14.79 -27.04
CA ARG A 207 16.63 14.63 -27.14
C ARG A 207 16.00 14.24 -25.80
N SER A 208 16.63 13.33 -25.07
CA SER A 208 16.15 12.88 -23.76
C SER A 208 16.15 14.02 -22.73
N GLN A 209 17.22 14.82 -22.68
CA GLN A 209 17.30 15.97 -21.78
C GLN A 209 16.25 17.04 -22.14
N CYS A 210 16.07 17.33 -23.42
CA CYS A 210 15.06 18.29 -23.88
C CYS A 210 13.63 17.82 -23.54
N SER A 211 13.32 16.53 -23.73
CA SER A 211 12.04 15.93 -23.32
C SER A 211 11.79 16.07 -21.81
N ARG A 212 12.80 15.79 -20.97
CA ARG A 212 12.69 15.90 -19.51
C ARG A 212 12.40 17.33 -19.07
N TYR A 213 13.13 18.31 -19.62
CA TYR A 213 12.85 19.72 -19.37
C TYR A 213 11.42 20.11 -19.77
N LEU A 214 10.98 19.76 -20.98
CA LEU A 214 9.63 20.09 -21.45
C LEU A 214 8.53 19.44 -20.61
N GLN A 215 8.72 18.18 -20.19
CA GLN A 215 7.82 17.49 -19.26
C GLN A 215 7.78 18.18 -17.90
N GLY A 216 8.94 18.55 -17.35
CA GLY A 216 9.04 19.30 -16.10
C GLY A 216 8.33 20.67 -16.15
N TYR A 217 8.33 21.33 -17.30
CA TYR A 217 7.61 22.60 -17.51
C TYR A 217 6.13 22.42 -17.96
N GLY A 218 5.65 21.19 -18.12
CA GLY A 218 4.29 20.92 -18.59
C GLY A 218 4.02 21.36 -20.03
N VAL A 219 5.05 21.40 -20.87
CA VAL A 219 4.96 21.83 -22.28
C VAL A 219 4.71 20.63 -23.18
N THR A 220 3.68 20.69 -24.02
CA THR A 220 3.35 19.62 -24.95
C THR A 220 4.24 19.63 -26.19
N PHE A 221 4.73 18.46 -26.58
CA PHE A 221 5.56 18.26 -27.77
C PHE A 221 5.26 16.91 -28.40
N HIS A 222 5.39 16.84 -29.72
CA HIS A 222 5.33 15.58 -30.43
C HIS A 222 6.70 14.89 -30.35
N VAL A 223 6.73 13.57 -30.16
CA VAL A 223 8.00 12.82 -29.99
C VAL A 223 8.93 13.06 -31.18
N ASN A 224 8.41 13.12 -32.41
CA ASN A 224 9.19 13.36 -33.64
C ASN A 224 9.65 14.81 -33.87
N GLU A 225 9.29 15.78 -33.01
CA GLU A 225 9.83 17.13 -33.11
C GLU A 225 11.33 17.13 -32.81
N THR A 226 12.11 17.87 -33.60
CA THR A 226 13.54 18.09 -33.35
C THR A 226 13.77 19.54 -32.91
N ILE A 227 13.93 20.44 -33.87
CA ILE A 227 14.08 21.89 -33.66
C ILE A 227 12.88 22.48 -32.92
N GLY A 228 11.67 21.94 -33.15
CA GLY A 228 10.44 22.34 -32.48
C GLY A 228 10.53 22.22 -30.95
N MET A 229 11.11 21.13 -30.44
CA MET A 229 11.30 20.93 -29.01
C MET A 229 12.23 21.99 -28.40
N LYS A 230 13.36 22.27 -29.06
CA LYS A 230 14.34 23.27 -28.61
C LYS A 230 13.72 24.68 -28.57
N LYS A 231 12.97 25.07 -29.60
CA LYS A 231 12.25 26.37 -29.64
C LYS A 231 11.21 26.48 -28.53
N LYS A 232 10.44 25.43 -28.28
CA LYS A 232 9.48 25.37 -27.17
C LYS A 232 10.17 25.50 -25.82
N LEU A 233 11.30 24.82 -25.64
CA LEU A 233 12.08 24.88 -24.40
C LEU A 233 12.68 26.26 -24.16
N ALA A 234 13.29 26.88 -25.17
CA ALA A 234 13.79 28.26 -25.07
C ALA A 234 12.68 29.24 -24.62
N SER A 235 11.48 29.13 -25.21
CA SER A 235 10.30 29.91 -24.80
C SER A 235 9.80 29.57 -23.39
N ALA A 236 9.94 28.30 -22.98
CA ALA A 236 9.56 27.83 -21.65
C ALA A 236 10.48 28.39 -20.55
N VAL A 237 11.77 28.59 -20.81
CA VAL A 237 12.71 29.15 -19.83
C VAL A 237 12.82 30.69 -19.85
N GLY A 238 12.18 31.35 -20.83
CA GLY A 238 12.17 32.81 -20.95
C GLY A 238 13.18 33.39 -21.95
N LEU A 239 13.93 32.55 -22.67
CA LEU A 239 14.82 32.95 -23.77
C LEU A 239 13.97 33.38 -24.98
N SER A 240 13.62 34.66 -25.01
CA SER A 240 12.64 35.20 -25.96
C SER A 240 12.96 36.59 -26.49
N ALA A 241 14.19 37.07 -26.29
CA ALA A 241 14.70 38.25 -26.99
C ALA A 241 14.78 37.99 -28.50
N GLU A 242 14.89 39.04 -29.30
CA GLU A 242 14.91 38.94 -30.77
C GLU A 242 16.02 38.00 -31.27
N TYR A 243 17.24 38.18 -30.75
CA TYR A 243 18.38 37.32 -31.07
C TYR A 243 18.23 35.87 -30.54
N ASP A 244 17.47 35.63 -29.47
CA ASP A 244 17.18 34.27 -28.99
C ASP A 244 16.16 33.57 -29.93
N ARG A 245 15.20 34.32 -30.48
CA ARG A 245 14.16 33.79 -31.39
C ARG A 245 14.69 33.45 -32.77
N GLU A 246 15.66 34.24 -33.24
CA GLU A 246 16.32 34.05 -34.54
C GLU A 246 17.43 33.00 -34.50
N TYR A 247 17.75 32.44 -33.33
CA TYR A 247 18.81 31.46 -33.19
C TYR A 247 18.54 30.20 -34.06
N PRO A 248 19.49 29.80 -34.93
CA PRO A 248 19.34 28.65 -35.83
C PRO A 248 19.64 27.35 -35.09
N PHE A 249 18.68 26.85 -34.31
CA PHE A 249 18.81 25.58 -33.60
C PHE A 249 19.14 24.41 -34.53
N SER A 250 20.08 23.59 -34.10
CA SER A 250 20.44 22.34 -34.78
C SER A 250 19.45 21.21 -34.46
N GLY A 251 19.35 20.21 -35.34
CA GLY A 251 18.64 18.97 -35.03
C GLY A 251 19.33 18.20 -33.90
N PHE A 252 18.65 17.20 -33.32
CA PHE A 252 19.34 16.27 -32.43
C PHE A 252 20.29 15.39 -33.27
N PRO A 253 21.51 15.08 -32.78
CA PRO A 253 22.36 14.10 -33.43
C PRO A 253 21.63 12.75 -33.48
N ASN A 254 21.69 12.10 -34.64
CA ASN A 254 21.13 10.75 -34.84
C ASN A 254 21.87 9.71 -34.00
#